data_AF-A0A1Q4UY55-F1
#
_entry.id   AF-A0A1Q4UY55-F1
#
_cell.length_a   1.000
_cell.length_b   1.000
_cell.length_c   1.000
_cell.angle_alpha   90.00
_cell.angle_beta   90.00
_cell.angle_gamma   90.00
#
_symmetry.space_group_name_H-M   'P 1'
#
loop_
_entity.id
_entity.type
_entity.pdbx_description
1 polymer ?
#
loop_
_entity_poly.entity_id
_entity_poly.type
_entity_poly.pdbx_seq_one_letter_code
_entity_poly.pdbx_strand_id
1 'polypeptide(L)'
;MTAVVGERLLDGVRQWLARSGLEATPAHVAEALRAQSVVLGDAEVLGTARRLRSELVGTGPLDSLLTDPAVTDVLVSAPDRVWADRGRGLQLTDITFPDPGAVRRLAQRLAAAAGRRLDDARPWVDARLPDGTRLHAVLPPVAVGSTCLSLRVARPQAFTLTELVAAGTVPPGGDRFLRALLDARLSYLISGGTGTGKTTLLSTLLGLVAADERIVLAEDSAELRPDHPHVVRLEARPANQEGAGLVTLRDLVRQALRMRPDRLVVGEVRGPEVLDLLAALNTGHEGGSGTVHANTAADVPARLEALATAAGLDRAALHSQLAAAVAVVLHLVRDRQGCRRVAEVRVLERAPSGLVVTVPALRWGPDAFTPDTGWRRLRARLGDAL
;
A
#
# COMPACT_ATOMS: atom_id res chain seq x y z
N MET A 1 -1.93 -44.41 6.46
CA MET A 1 -0.50 -44.03 6.31
C MET A 1 -0.26 -42.80 7.15
N THR A 2 0.51 -42.93 8.23
CA THR A 2 0.68 -41.95 9.31
C THR A 2 1.33 -40.65 8.85
N ALA A 3 0.99 -39.52 9.50
CA ALA A 3 1.57 -38.20 9.23
C ALA A 3 3.12 -38.19 9.24
N VAL A 4 3.72 -39.03 10.10
CA VAL A 4 5.17 -39.24 10.22
C VAL A 4 5.80 -39.84 8.96
N VAL A 5 5.08 -40.69 8.22
CA VAL A 5 5.56 -41.27 6.95
C VAL A 5 5.53 -40.21 5.85
N GLY A 6 4.53 -39.32 5.85
CA GLY A 6 4.45 -38.20 4.92
C GLY A 6 5.57 -37.16 5.10
N GLU A 7 5.97 -36.88 6.34
CA GLU A 7 7.04 -35.92 6.65
C GLU A 7 8.42 -36.40 6.18
N ARG A 8 8.77 -37.66 6.44
CA ARG A 8 10.05 -38.24 5.98
C ARG A 8 10.16 -38.27 4.45
N LEU A 9 9.04 -38.52 3.79
CA LEU A 9 8.94 -38.51 2.32
C LEU A 9 9.21 -37.11 1.76
N LEU A 10 8.60 -36.10 2.38
CA LEU A 10 8.78 -34.69 2.02
C LEU A 10 10.24 -34.28 2.20
N ASP A 11 10.87 -34.63 3.32
CA ASP A 11 12.29 -34.32 3.56
C ASP A 11 13.23 -35.00 2.55
N GLY A 12 12.95 -36.25 2.17
CA GLY A 12 13.72 -36.95 1.14
C GLY A 12 13.64 -36.26 -0.22
N VAL A 13 12.42 -35.88 -0.66
CA VAL A 13 12.22 -35.10 -1.90
C VAL A 13 12.91 -33.74 -1.81
N ARG A 14 12.83 -33.09 -0.65
CA ARG A 14 13.43 -31.77 -0.40
C ARG A 14 14.96 -31.80 -0.55
N GLN A 15 15.61 -32.81 0.03
CA GLN A 15 17.06 -32.99 -0.11
C GLN A 15 17.48 -33.32 -1.55
N TRP A 16 16.65 -34.05 -2.28
CA TRP A 16 16.92 -34.40 -3.68
C TRP A 16 16.87 -33.16 -4.58
N LEU A 17 15.83 -32.33 -4.44
CA LEU A 17 15.69 -31.07 -5.19
C LEU A 17 16.86 -30.11 -4.88
N ALA A 18 17.22 -29.98 -3.60
CA ALA A 18 18.33 -29.13 -3.17
C ALA A 18 19.69 -29.59 -3.75
N ARG A 19 19.95 -30.90 -3.78
CA ARG A 19 21.17 -31.47 -4.40
C ARG A 19 21.21 -31.29 -5.91
N SER A 20 20.05 -31.31 -6.56
CA SER A 20 19.92 -31.26 -8.02
C SER A 20 19.82 -29.83 -8.56
N GLY A 21 19.60 -28.83 -7.69
CA GLY A 21 19.40 -27.43 -8.09
C GLY A 21 18.08 -27.20 -8.85
N LEU A 22 17.10 -28.10 -8.69
CA LEU A 22 15.84 -28.09 -9.43
C LEU A 22 14.72 -27.45 -8.61
N GLU A 23 13.85 -26.69 -9.28
CA GLU A 23 12.64 -26.13 -8.65
C GLU A 23 11.60 -27.22 -8.33
N ALA A 24 10.77 -26.98 -7.31
CA ALA A 24 9.70 -27.90 -6.90
C ALA A 24 8.48 -27.87 -7.85
N THR A 25 8.69 -28.26 -9.11
CA THR A 25 7.61 -28.45 -10.10
C THR A 25 6.96 -29.83 -9.92
N PRO A 26 5.71 -30.05 -10.40
CA PRO A 26 5.10 -31.37 -10.37
C PRO A 26 5.96 -32.45 -11.07
N ALA A 27 6.66 -32.08 -12.15
CA ALA A 27 7.55 -32.98 -12.86
C ALA A 27 8.77 -33.39 -12.02
N HIS A 28 9.48 -32.44 -11.43
CA HIS A 28 10.66 -32.73 -10.61
C HIS A 28 10.30 -33.45 -9.31
N VAL A 29 9.12 -33.18 -8.75
CA VAL A 29 8.63 -33.88 -7.55
C VAL A 29 8.24 -35.31 -7.89
N ALA A 30 7.59 -35.55 -9.03
CA ALA A 30 7.35 -36.91 -9.51
C ALA A 30 8.67 -37.68 -9.73
N GLU A 31 9.68 -37.01 -10.28
CA GLU A 31 11.01 -37.59 -10.51
C GLU A 31 11.71 -37.94 -9.18
N ALA A 32 11.70 -37.03 -8.20
CA ALA A 32 12.27 -37.24 -6.88
C ALA A 32 11.56 -38.35 -6.09
N LEU A 33 10.24 -38.50 -6.24
CA LEU A 33 9.45 -39.57 -5.63
C LEU A 33 9.78 -40.92 -6.27
N ARG A 34 9.90 -40.98 -7.61
CA ARG A 34 10.33 -42.19 -8.33
C ARG A 34 11.75 -42.61 -7.93
N ALA A 35 12.66 -41.66 -7.79
CA ALA A 35 14.03 -41.92 -7.32
C ALA A 35 14.09 -42.54 -5.91
N GLN A 36 13.03 -42.37 -5.13
CA GLN A 36 12.86 -42.94 -3.78
C GLN A 36 11.96 -44.17 -3.75
N SER A 37 11.60 -44.73 -4.92
CA SER A 37 10.70 -45.89 -5.07
C SER A 37 9.28 -45.65 -4.51
N VAL A 38 8.83 -44.40 -4.54
CA VAL A 38 7.50 -44.01 -4.06
C VAL A 38 6.59 -43.74 -5.26
N VAL A 39 5.41 -44.38 -5.26
CA VAL A 39 4.36 -44.17 -6.27
C VAL A 39 3.17 -43.51 -5.60
N LEU A 40 2.84 -42.30 -6.04
CA LEU A 40 1.68 -41.51 -5.61
C LEU A 40 0.80 -41.19 -6.83
N GLY A 41 -0.49 -40.98 -6.62
CA GLY A 41 -1.40 -40.55 -7.70
C GLY A 41 -1.15 -39.10 -8.12
N ASP A 42 -1.60 -38.71 -9.32
CA ASP A 42 -1.36 -37.36 -9.86
C ASP A 42 -1.84 -36.22 -8.93
N ALA A 43 -2.98 -36.40 -8.27
CA ALA A 43 -3.50 -35.44 -7.30
C ALA A 43 -2.60 -35.30 -6.06
N GLU A 44 -2.01 -36.41 -5.60
CA GLU A 44 -1.09 -36.42 -4.47
C GLU A 44 0.25 -35.78 -4.88
N VAL A 45 0.79 -36.11 -6.06
CA VAL A 45 2.00 -35.48 -6.61
C VAL A 45 1.82 -33.97 -6.75
N LEU A 46 0.68 -33.51 -7.28
CA LEU A 46 0.34 -32.09 -7.36
C LEU A 46 0.26 -31.44 -5.96
N GLY A 47 -0.34 -32.13 -4.98
CA GLY A 47 -0.40 -31.68 -3.59
C GLY A 47 0.99 -31.57 -2.95
N THR A 48 1.82 -32.60 -3.09
CA THR A 48 3.21 -32.66 -2.60
C THR A 48 4.05 -31.57 -3.25
N ALA A 49 3.93 -31.36 -4.57
CA ALA A 49 4.67 -30.32 -5.26
C ALA A 49 4.27 -28.91 -4.83
N ARG A 50 2.97 -28.64 -4.65
CA ARG A 50 2.49 -27.35 -4.11
C ARG A 50 3.04 -27.11 -2.70
N ARG A 51 3.00 -28.13 -1.84
CA ARG A 51 3.50 -28.05 -0.46
C ARG A 51 5.00 -27.83 -0.42
N LEU A 52 5.78 -28.59 -1.19
CA LEU A 52 7.22 -28.42 -1.28
C LEU A 52 7.63 -27.08 -1.86
N ARG A 53 6.95 -26.60 -2.91
CA ARG A 53 7.19 -25.27 -3.48
C ARG A 53 6.89 -24.18 -2.46
N SER A 54 5.78 -24.31 -1.73
CA SER A 54 5.43 -23.39 -0.64
C SER A 54 6.48 -23.39 0.49
N GLU A 55 7.05 -24.54 0.83
CA GLU A 55 8.05 -24.66 1.91
C GLU A 55 9.48 -24.27 1.47
N LEU A 56 9.87 -24.61 0.24
CA LEU A 56 11.22 -24.40 -0.31
C LEU A 56 11.44 -23.00 -0.88
N VAL A 57 10.41 -22.44 -1.51
CA VAL A 57 10.48 -21.17 -2.27
C VAL A 57 9.45 -20.16 -1.78
N GLY A 58 8.34 -20.63 -1.21
CA GLY A 58 7.22 -19.81 -0.79
C GLY A 58 7.22 -19.40 0.69
N THR A 59 6.03 -19.09 1.17
CA THR A 59 5.73 -18.51 2.48
C THR A 59 5.50 -19.57 3.57
N GLY A 60 5.66 -20.85 3.21
CA GLY A 60 5.59 -21.99 4.13
C GLY A 60 4.26 -22.07 4.86
N PRO A 61 4.25 -22.19 6.20
CA PRO A 61 3.00 -22.25 6.98
C PRO A 61 2.04 -21.09 6.72
N LEU A 62 2.56 -19.92 6.31
CA LEU A 62 1.75 -18.72 6.10
C LEU A 62 0.97 -18.72 4.77
N ASP A 63 1.23 -19.67 3.87
CA ASP A 63 0.63 -19.73 2.53
C ASP A 63 -0.91 -19.75 2.58
N SER A 64 -1.48 -20.49 3.54
CA SER A 64 -2.94 -20.55 3.74
C SER A 64 -3.56 -19.20 4.14
N LEU A 65 -2.84 -18.36 4.87
CA LEU A 65 -3.29 -17.00 5.22
C LEU A 65 -3.08 -16.03 4.06
N LEU A 66 -1.97 -16.13 3.35
CA LEU A 66 -1.61 -15.18 2.29
C LEU A 66 -2.42 -15.41 1.01
N THR A 67 -2.97 -16.61 0.82
CA THR A 67 -3.88 -16.94 -0.28
C THR A 67 -5.35 -16.69 0.05
N ASP A 68 -5.71 -16.44 1.32
CA ASP A 68 -7.06 -16.06 1.72
C ASP A 68 -7.37 -14.63 1.24
N PRO A 69 -8.34 -14.42 0.33
CA PRO A 69 -8.64 -13.10 -0.22
C PRO A 69 -9.17 -12.11 0.82
N ALA A 70 -9.63 -12.58 1.99
CA ALA A 70 -10.06 -11.71 3.08
C ALA A 70 -8.88 -11.14 3.87
N VAL A 71 -7.72 -11.79 3.87
CA VAL A 71 -6.54 -11.39 4.66
C VAL A 71 -5.85 -10.19 4.02
N THR A 72 -5.53 -9.18 4.84
CA THR A 72 -4.78 -8.00 4.42
C THR A 72 -3.37 -7.98 4.98
N ASP A 73 -3.20 -8.49 6.19
CA ASP A 73 -1.95 -8.43 6.93
C ASP A 73 -1.72 -9.74 7.68
N VAL A 74 -0.48 -10.23 7.69
CA VAL A 74 -0.03 -11.39 8.47
C VAL A 74 1.20 -10.96 9.26
N LEU A 75 1.15 -11.06 10.59
CA LEU A 75 2.23 -10.66 11.48
C LEU A 75 2.74 -11.86 12.26
N VAL A 76 4.05 -12.08 12.28
CA VAL A 76 4.70 -13.09 13.13
C VAL A 76 5.54 -12.36 14.16
N SER A 77 5.21 -12.49 15.44
CA SER A 77 5.97 -11.87 16.54
C SER A 77 6.79 -12.88 17.34
N ALA A 78 6.41 -14.15 17.29
CA ALA A 78 7.10 -15.27 17.91
C ALA A 78 6.63 -16.58 17.23
N PRO A 79 7.29 -17.72 17.47
CA PRO A 79 6.89 -19.00 16.87
C PRO A 79 5.44 -19.39 17.16
N ASP A 80 4.93 -19.03 18.33
CA ASP A 80 3.58 -19.30 18.83
C ASP A 80 2.61 -18.12 18.64
N ARG A 81 3.05 -17.02 18.01
CA ARG A 81 2.27 -15.78 17.87
C ARG A 81 2.24 -15.31 16.43
N VAL A 82 1.31 -15.89 15.67
CA VAL A 82 0.97 -15.50 14.29
C VAL A 82 -0.40 -14.85 14.28
N TRP A 83 -0.47 -13.60 13.80
CA TRP A 83 -1.68 -12.79 13.72
C TRP A 83 -2.08 -12.57 12.26
N ALA A 84 -3.38 -12.48 11.99
CA ALA A 84 -3.91 -12.06 10.70
C ALA A 84 -4.97 -10.96 10.88
N ASP A 85 -4.99 -9.97 9.98
CA ASP A 85 -6.08 -9.00 9.86
C ASP A 85 -6.90 -9.33 8.60
N ARG A 86 -8.23 -9.40 8.75
CA ARG A 86 -9.21 -9.59 7.66
C ARG A 86 -10.09 -8.35 7.43
N GLY A 87 -9.61 -7.18 7.81
CA GLY A 87 -10.32 -5.90 7.78
C GLY A 87 -11.03 -5.53 9.10
N ARG A 88 -11.07 -6.43 10.09
CA ARG A 88 -11.72 -6.20 11.40
C ARG A 88 -10.71 -5.99 12.54
N GLY A 89 -9.42 -5.91 12.23
CA GLY A 89 -8.33 -5.86 13.21
C GLY A 89 -7.61 -7.20 13.34
N LEU A 90 -6.48 -7.17 14.06
CA LEU A 90 -5.60 -8.32 14.23
C LEU A 90 -6.22 -9.40 15.11
N GLN A 91 -6.18 -10.64 14.63
CA GLN A 91 -6.65 -11.83 15.33
C GLN A 91 -5.53 -12.88 15.38
N LEU A 92 -5.35 -13.52 16.55
CA LEU A 92 -4.41 -14.62 16.69
C LEU A 92 -4.91 -15.82 15.89
N THR A 93 -4.00 -16.50 15.18
CA THR A 93 -4.29 -17.66 14.35
C THR A 93 -3.78 -18.95 14.99
N ASP A 94 -4.21 -20.11 14.49
CA ASP A 94 -3.74 -21.42 14.94
C ASP A 94 -2.38 -21.82 14.34
N ILE A 95 -1.79 -20.96 13.50
CA ILE A 95 -0.52 -21.24 12.83
C ILE A 95 0.63 -21.02 13.80
N THR A 96 1.50 -22.02 13.92
CA THR A 96 2.70 -21.96 14.75
C THR A 96 3.93 -22.44 13.98
N PHE A 97 5.09 -22.01 14.46
CA PHE A 97 6.40 -22.46 14.00
C PHE A 97 7.04 -23.34 15.07
N PRO A 98 7.87 -24.33 14.69
CA PRO A 98 8.47 -25.25 15.65
C PRO A 98 9.47 -24.58 16.59
N ASP A 99 10.20 -23.57 16.10
CA ASP A 99 11.23 -22.87 16.87
C ASP A 99 11.49 -21.45 16.30
N PRO A 100 12.13 -20.55 17.08
CA PRO A 100 12.52 -19.21 16.60
C PRO A 100 13.42 -19.23 15.35
N GLY A 101 14.26 -20.26 15.21
CA GLY A 101 15.10 -20.46 14.04
C GLY A 101 14.29 -20.73 12.76
N ALA A 102 13.12 -21.36 12.86
CA ALA A 102 12.24 -21.58 11.73
C ALA A 102 11.66 -20.26 11.20
N VAL A 103 11.30 -19.33 12.08
CA VAL A 103 10.87 -17.98 11.71
C VAL A 103 12.02 -17.23 11.04
N ARG A 104 13.24 -17.29 11.60
CA ARG A 104 14.45 -16.70 10.99
C ARG A 104 14.71 -17.26 9.59
N ARG A 105 14.70 -18.58 9.43
CA ARG A 105 14.91 -19.23 8.12
C ARG A 105 13.85 -18.80 7.11
N LEU A 106 12.57 -18.68 7.52
CA LEU A 106 11.51 -18.16 6.65
C LEU A 106 11.80 -16.72 6.23
N ALA A 107 12.11 -15.83 7.18
CA ALA A 107 12.44 -14.43 6.91
C ALA A 107 13.57 -14.29 5.87
N GLN A 108 14.64 -15.07 6.04
CA GLN A 108 15.79 -15.04 5.15
C GLN A 108 15.46 -15.57 3.75
N ARG A 109 14.67 -16.64 3.64
CA ARG A 109 14.20 -17.15 2.35
C ARG A 109 13.34 -16.12 1.62
N LEU A 110 12.37 -15.50 2.32
CA LEU A 110 11.51 -14.47 1.74
C LEU A 110 12.29 -13.24 1.29
N ALA A 111 13.29 -12.82 2.08
CA ALA A 111 14.19 -11.73 1.69
C ALA A 111 14.99 -12.09 0.43
N ALA A 112 15.57 -13.30 0.39
CA ALA A 112 16.34 -13.77 -0.76
C ALA A 112 15.50 -13.88 -2.04
N ALA A 113 14.27 -14.39 -1.93
CA ALA A 113 13.31 -14.45 -3.04
C ALA A 113 12.96 -13.05 -3.61
N ALA A 114 13.05 -12.01 -2.77
CA ALA A 114 12.88 -10.62 -3.17
C ALA A 114 14.20 -9.92 -3.55
N GLY A 115 15.29 -10.66 -3.71
CA GLY A 115 16.61 -10.11 -4.07
C GLY A 115 17.23 -9.24 -2.97
N ARG A 116 16.85 -9.46 -1.71
CA ARG A 116 17.35 -8.74 -0.54
C ARG A 116 18.15 -9.63 0.39
N ARG A 117 19.02 -9.00 1.16
CA ARG A 117 19.87 -9.65 2.16
C ARG A 117 19.31 -9.40 3.55
N LEU A 118 19.19 -10.46 4.35
CA LEU A 118 18.77 -10.43 5.76
C LEU A 118 19.66 -11.37 6.57
N ASP A 119 20.52 -10.81 7.41
CA ASP A 119 21.47 -11.54 8.25
C ASP A 119 21.92 -10.70 9.45
N ASP A 120 22.88 -11.18 10.24
CA ASP A 120 23.28 -10.49 11.48
C ASP A 120 23.99 -9.15 11.20
N ALA A 121 24.51 -8.93 9.98
CA ALA A 121 25.09 -7.66 9.56
C ALA A 121 24.03 -6.67 9.03
N ARG A 122 22.94 -7.19 8.45
CA ARG A 122 21.74 -6.43 8.06
C ARG A 122 20.50 -7.03 8.72
N PRO A 123 20.24 -6.68 10.01
CA PRO A 123 19.24 -7.37 10.82
C PRO A 123 17.80 -6.91 10.54
N TRP A 124 17.55 -6.12 9.51
CA TRP A 124 16.20 -5.85 9.01
C TRP A 124 16.18 -5.74 7.50
N VAL A 125 14.99 -5.90 6.92
CA VAL A 125 14.77 -5.79 5.48
C VAL A 125 13.36 -5.32 5.18
N ASP A 126 13.26 -4.45 4.17
CA ASP A 126 12.03 -4.12 3.46
C ASP A 126 12.10 -4.68 2.04
N ALA A 127 11.10 -5.45 1.65
CA ALA A 127 11.10 -6.14 0.38
C ALA A 127 9.69 -6.33 -0.20
N ARG A 128 9.64 -6.69 -1.48
CA ARG A 128 8.42 -7.06 -2.18
C ARG A 128 8.58 -8.46 -2.76
N LEU A 129 7.70 -9.35 -2.37
CA LEU A 129 7.65 -10.72 -2.87
C LEU A 129 7.12 -10.75 -4.32
N PRO A 130 7.37 -11.83 -5.08
CA PRO A 130 6.95 -11.92 -6.48
C PRO A 130 5.43 -11.77 -6.72
N ASP A 131 4.61 -12.14 -5.74
CA ASP A 131 3.15 -11.98 -5.73
C ASP A 131 2.70 -10.53 -5.44
N GLY A 132 3.66 -9.63 -5.14
CA GLY A 132 3.42 -8.25 -4.78
C GLY A 132 3.28 -7.98 -3.29
N THR A 133 3.22 -9.03 -2.45
CA THR A 133 3.14 -8.93 -0.99
C THR A 133 4.36 -8.18 -0.45
N ARG A 134 4.12 -7.23 0.45
CA ARG A 134 5.20 -6.51 1.13
C ARG A 134 5.69 -7.31 2.32
N LEU A 135 7.00 -7.36 2.47
CA LEU A 135 7.69 -7.97 3.59
C LEU A 135 8.46 -6.88 4.33
N HIS A 136 8.23 -6.80 5.64
CA HIS A 136 9.19 -6.25 6.58
C HIS A 136 9.63 -7.37 7.53
N ALA A 137 10.91 -7.51 7.78
CA ALA A 137 11.43 -8.47 8.74
C ALA A 137 12.55 -7.87 9.60
N VAL A 138 12.62 -8.30 10.86
CA VAL A 138 13.64 -7.86 11.83
C VAL A 138 14.17 -9.07 12.59
N LEU A 139 15.49 -9.22 12.66
CA LEU A 139 16.20 -10.28 13.36
C LEU A 139 16.58 -9.87 14.80
N PRO A 140 16.72 -10.83 15.73
CA PRO A 140 17.43 -10.59 16.98
C PRO A 140 18.89 -10.16 16.73
N PRO A 141 19.49 -9.35 17.64
CA PRO A 141 18.91 -8.84 18.88
C PRO A 141 18.03 -7.59 18.73
N VAL A 142 17.87 -7.05 17.52
CA VAL A 142 17.03 -5.84 17.28
C VAL A 142 15.57 -6.13 17.61
N ALA A 143 15.06 -7.27 17.14
CA ALA A 143 13.82 -7.85 17.63
C ALA A 143 14.11 -8.70 18.87
N VAL A 144 13.69 -8.22 20.05
CA VAL A 144 13.92 -8.93 21.31
C VAL A 144 13.10 -10.22 21.33
N GLY A 145 13.77 -11.35 21.59
CA GLY A 145 13.15 -12.66 21.79
C GLY A 145 13.04 -13.53 20.53
N SER A 146 12.57 -12.98 19.39
CA SER A 146 12.41 -13.74 18.14
C SER A 146 12.49 -12.84 16.92
N THR A 147 12.77 -13.42 15.75
CA THR A 147 12.54 -12.75 14.46
C THR A 147 11.08 -12.34 14.34
N CYS A 148 10.85 -11.11 13.88
CA CYS A 148 9.52 -10.57 13.58
C CYS A 148 9.33 -10.45 12.07
N LEU A 149 8.11 -10.76 11.60
CA LEU A 149 7.67 -10.60 10.21
C LEU A 149 6.39 -9.76 10.17
N SER A 150 6.32 -8.84 9.22
CA SER A 150 5.10 -8.14 8.84
C SER A 150 4.90 -8.29 7.34
N LEU A 151 3.84 -9.02 6.96
CA LEU A 151 3.46 -9.25 5.58
C LEU A 151 2.17 -8.49 5.29
N ARG A 152 2.17 -7.66 4.25
CA ARG A 152 0.97 -6.94 3.79
C ARG A 152 0.64 -7.38 2.37
N VAL A 153 -0.48 -8.10 2.25
CA VAL A 153 -0.91 -8.73 1.00
C VAL A 153 -1.30 -7.65 0.00
N ALA A 154 -0.77 -7.73 -1.22
CA ALA A 154 -1.18 -6.86 -2.30
C ALA A 154 -2.55 -7.29 -2.80
N ARG A 155 -3.54 -6.39 -2.75
CA ARG A 155 -4.84 -6.67 -3.40
C ARG A 155 -4.69 -6.47 -4.90
N PRO A 156 -5.14 -7.43 -5.73
CA PRO A 156 -4.94 -7.38 -7.17
C PRO A 156 -5.79 -6.32 -7.88
N GLN A 157 -6.93 -5.89 -7.30
CA GLN A 157 -7.86 -4.97 -7.94
C GLN A 157 -8.25 -3.81 -7.02
N ALA A 158 -8.36 -2.61 -7.60
CA ALA A 158 -8.96 -1.46 -6.93
C ALA A 158 -10.46 -1.66 -6.75
N PHE A 159 -11.02 -1.11 -5.68
CA PHE A 159 -12.46 -1.05 -5.52
C PHE A 159 -13.07 -0.14 -6.59
N THR A 160 -14.27 -0.47 -7.03
CA THR A 160 -15.12 0.46 -7.77
C THR A 160 -15.73 1.48 -6.82
N LEU A 161 -16.13 2.64 -7.34
CA LEU A 161 -16.81 3.64 -6.53
C LEU A 161 -18.14 3.12 -5.97
N THR A 162 -18.84 2.28 -6.73
CA THR A 162 -20.08 1.62 -6.28
C THR A 162 -19.83 0.71 -5.08
N GLU A 163 -18.74 -0.06 -5.09
CA GLU A 163 -18.37 -0.89 -3.94
C GLU A 163 -17.99 -0.04 -2.72
N LEU A 164 -17.33 1.11 -2.90
CA LEU A 164 -17.03 2.02 -1.79
C LEU A 164 -18.28 2.67 -1.20
N VAL A 165 -19.30 2.96 -2.02
CA VAL A 165 -20.60 3.43 -1.53
C VAL A 165 -21.32 2.30 -0.77
N ALA A 166 -21.35 1.09 -1.33
CA ALA A 166 -21.97 -0.08 -0.68
C ALA A 166 -21.28 -0.45 0.65
N ALA A 167 -19.96 -0.25 0.75
CA ALA A 167 -19.18 -0.47 1.97
C ALA A 167 -19.32 0.66 3.00
N GLY A 168 -20.05 1.74 2.69
CA GLY A 168 -20.19 2.91 3.57
C GLY A 168 -18.93 3.76 3.68
N THR A 169 -17.99 3.64 2.74
CA THR A 169 -16.80 4.49 2.67
C THR A 169 -17.11 5.86 2.08
N VAL A 170 -18.02 5.91 1.12
CA VAL A 170 -18.56 7.13 0.50
C VAL A 170 -20.06 7.19 0.82
N PRO A 171 -20.62 8.34 1.22
CA PRO A 171 -22.02 8.40 1.59
C PRO A 171 -22.89 8.28 0.33
N PRO A 172 -24.16 7.88 0.44
CA PRO A 172 -25.09 7.94 -0.68
C PRO A 172 -25.08 9.33 -1.34
N GLY A 173 -25.00 9.36 -2.68
CA GLY A 173 -24.88 10.59 -3.49
C GLY A 173 -23.51 11.26 -3.45
N GLY A 174 -22.57 10.80 -2.61
CA GLY A 174 -21.19 11.30 -2.57
C GLY A 174 -20.39 10.94 -3.83
N ASP A 175 -20.81 9.91 -4.56
CA ASP A 175 -20.25 9.51 -5.83
C ASP A 175 -20.39 10.59 -6.91
N ARG A 176 -21.54 11.28 -6.98
CA ARG A 176 -21.75 12.42 -7.90
C ARG A 176 -20.77 13.55 -7.60
N PHE A 177 -20.58 13.87 -6.33
CA PHE A 177 -19.60 14.88 -5.93
C PHE A 177 -18.16 14.47 -6.30
N LEU A 178 -17.78 13.23 -6.06
CA LEU A 178 -16.43 12.75 -6.37
C LEU A 178 -16.17 12.76 -7.88
N ARG A 179 -17.17 12.43 -8.71
CA ARG A 179 -17.09 12.57 -10.17
C ARG A 179 -16.93 14.04 -10.59
N ALA A 180 -17.78 14.92 -10.07
CA ALA A 180 -17.70 16.36 -10.33
C ALA A 180 -16.32 16.95 -9.99
N LEU A 181 -15.70 16.48 -8.89
CA LEU A 181 -14.36 16.88 -8.49
C LEU A 181 -13.29 16.46 -9.51
N LEU A 182 -13.43 15.28 -10.12
CA LEU A 182 -12.52 14.77 -11.15
C LEU A 182 -12.73 15.47 -12.49
N ASP A 183 -13.98 15.71 -12.88
CA ASP A 183 -14.38 16.38 -14.12
C ASP A 183 -13.94 17.85 -14.13
N ALA A 184 -14.07 18.52 -12.98
CA ALA A 184 -13.56 19.88 -12.78
C ALA A 184 -12.03 19.96 -12.64
N ARG A 185 -11.33 18.81 -12.73
CA ARG A 185 -9.86 18.69 -12.60
C ARG A 185 -9.30 19.42 -11.38
N LEU A 186 -10.03 19.40 -10.27
CA LEU A 186 -9.57 20.02 -9.04
C LEU A 186 -8.41 19.21 -8.47
N SER A 187 -7.33 19.87 -8.07
CA SER A 187 -6.28 19.23 -7.30
C SER A 187 -6.76 18.88 -5.89
N TYR A 188 -6.44 17.68 -5.42
CA TYR A 188 -6.92 17.23 -4.12
C TYR A 188 -5.91 16.41 -3.35
N LEU A 189 -5.94 16.54 -2.03
CA LEU A 189 -5.23 15.65 -1.11
C LEU A 189 -6.20 14.76 -0.36
N ILE A 190 -5.83 13.49 -0.22
CA ILE A 190 -6.55 12.55 0.63
C ILE A 190 -5.79 12.43 1.95
N SER A 191 -6.43 12.82 3.05
CA SER A 191 -5.83 12.79 4.39
C SER A 191 -6.50 11.77 5.31
N GLY A 192 -5.82 11.42 6.40
CA GLY A 192 -6.33 10.49 7.40
C GLY A 192 -5.22 9.66 8.05
N GLY A 193 -5.61 8.97 9.13
CA GLY A 193 -4.72 8.07 9.88
C GLY A 193 -4.21 6.87 9.08
N THR A 194 -3.38 6.05 9.72
CA THR A 194 -2.92 4.77 9.15
C THR A 194 -4.09 3.80 9.05
N GLY A 195 -4.21 3.08 7.92
CA GLY A 195 -5.26 2.07 7.74
C GLY A 195 -6.68 2.62 7.56
N THR A 196 -6.87 3.94 7.35
CA THR A 196 -8.19 4.53 7.08
C THR A 196 -8.66 4.36 5.64
N GLY A 197 -7.82 3.86 4.74
CA GLY A 197 -8.19 3.58 3.33
C GLY A 197 -7.83 4.67 2.32
N LYS A 198 -6.91 5.60 2.64
CA LYS A 198 -6.49 6.70 1.74
C LYS A 198 -6.10 6.20 0.35
N THR A 199 -5.17 5.25 0.29
CA THR A 199 -4.69 4.65 -0.97
C THR A 199 -5.80 3.96 -1.73
N THR A 200 -6.75 3.33 -1.03
CA THR A 200 -7.91 2.68 -1.64
C THR A 200 -8.83 3.69 -2.31
N LEU A 201 -9.19 4.79 -1.62
CA LEU A 201 -9.99 5.85 -2.21
C LEU A 201 -9.24 6.49 -3.39
N LEU A 202 -7.95 6.79 -3.24
CA LEU A 202 -7.13 7.36 -4.31
C LEU A 202 -7.13 6.47 -5.56
N SER A 203 -6.83 5.18 -5.40
CA SER A 203 -6.81 4.22 -6.52
C SER A 203 -8.16 4.09 -7.20
N THR A 204 -9.26 4.19 -6.44
CA THR A 204 -10.63 4.15 -6.98
C THR A 204 -10.92 5.40 -7.81
N LEU A 205 -10.63 6.60 -7.28
CA LEU A 205 -10.84 7.86 -7.98
C LEU A 205 -10.02 7.96 -9.26
N LEU A 206 -8.78 7.48 -9.24
CA LEU A 206 -7.92 7.46 -10.42
C LEU A 206 -8.43 6.52 -11.52
N GLY A 207 -9.19 5.47 -11.18
CA GLY A 207 -9.87 4.62 -12.16
C GLY A 207 -11.08 5.29 -12.83
N LEU A 208 -11.58 6.40 -12.28
CA LEU A 208 -12.70 7.16 -12.84
C LEU A 208 -12.27 8.33 -13.71
N VAL A 209 -10.96 8.59 -13.79
CA VAL A 209 -10.38 9.61 -14.66
C VAL A 209 -10.68 9.27 -16.12
N ALA A 210 -10.84 10.30 -16.95
CA ALA A 210 -11.12 10.13 -18.38
C ALA A 210 -10.01 9.31 -19.06
N ALA A 211 -10.41 8.32 -19.86
CA ALA A 211 -9.52 7.30 -20.42
C ALA A 211 -8.41 7.85 -21.34
N ASP A 212 -8.57 9.07 -21.85
CA ASP A 212 -7.60 9.80 -22.68
C ASP A 212 -6.53 10.54 -21.86
N GLU A 213 -6.71 10.69 -20.54
CA GLU A 213 -5.74 11.33 -19.65
C GLU A 213 -4.62 10.36 -19.25
N ARG A 214 -3.37 10.83 -19.27
CA ARG A 214 -2.20 10.08 -18.81
C ARG A 214 -1.97 10.31 -17.33
N ILE A 215 -2.01 9.24 -16.54
CA ILE A 215 -1.74 9.27 -15.11
C ILE A 215 -0.31 8.80 -14.84
N VAL A 216 0.50 9.60 -14.14
CA VAL A 216 1.83 9.19 -13.66
C VAL A 216 1.83 9.13 -12.15
N LEU A 217 2.00 7.92 -11.61
CA LEU A 217 2.05 7.64 -10.17
C LEU A 217 3.50 7.58 -9.72
N ALA A 218 3.84 8.35 -8.69
CA ALA A 218 5.10 8.26 -7.97
C ALA A 218 4.83 7.71 -6.56
N GLU A 219 5.39 6.54 -6.25
CA GLU A 219 5.18 5.87 -4.97
C GLU A 219 6.51 5.43 -4.38
N ASP A 220 6.67 5.49 -3.05
CA ASP A 220 7.84 4.88 -2.41
C ASP A 220 7.86 3.37 -2.58
N SER A 221 6.68 2.78 -2.45
CA SER A 221 6.44 1.37 -2.69
C SER A 221 5.09 1.32 -3.41
N ALA A 222 4.99 0.58 -4.51
CA ALA A 222 3.88 0.76 -5.42
C ALA A 222 2.61 0.00 -4.99
N GLU A 223 1.67 0.68 -4.33
CA GLU A 223 0.36 0.15 -3.88
C GLU A 223 -0.75 0.42 -4.89
N LEU A 224 -0.75 1.59 -5.54
CA LEU A 224 -1.84 2.03 -6.39
C LEU A 224 -1.94 1.16 -7.64
N ARG A 225 -3.17 0.74 -7.94
CA ARG A 225 -3.55 -0.08 -9.10
C ARG A 225 -4.91 0.40 -9.65
N PRO A 226 -5.01 1.66 -10.09
CA PRO A 226 -6.26 2.14 -10.68
C PRO A 226 -6.59 1.33 -11.94
N ASP A 227 -7.87 1.03 -12.11
CA ASP A 227 -8.38 0.43 -13.35
C ASP A 227 -8.52 1.54 -14.41
N HIS A 228 -7.41 1.83 -15.08
CA HIS A 228 -7.32 2.92 -16.05
C HIS A 228 -6.34 2.54 -17.18
N PRO A 229 -6.68 2.78 -18.47
CA PRO A 229 -5.89 2.27 -19.59
C PRO A 229 -4.51 2.90 -19.72
N HIS A 230 -4.32 4.13 -19.23
CA HIS A 230 -3.09 4.90 -19.42
C HIS A 230 -2.42 5.33 -18.11
N VAL A 231 -1.86 4.35 -17.40
CA VAL A 231 -1.20 4.56 -16.09
C VAL A 231 0.28 4.19 -16.16
N VAL A 232 1.13 5.14 -15.81
CA VAL A 232 2.56 4.93 -15.59
C VAL A 232 2.83 4.86 -14.10
N ARG A 233 3.54 3.82 -13.67
CA ARG A 233 3.83 3.58 -12.25
C ARG A 233 5.33 3.65 -11.99
N LEU A 234 5.73 4.64 -11.21
CA LEU A 234 7.10 4.84 -10.76
C LEU A 234 7.22 4.43 -9.29
N GLU A 235 8.25 3.66 -8.97
CA GLU A 235 8.50 3.14 -7.63
C GLU A 235 9.89 3.56 -7.15
N ALA A 236 9.99 3.99 -5.89
CA ALA A 236 11.27 4.39 -5.32
C ALA A 236 12.14 3.15 -5.15
N ARG A 237 13.45 3.35 -5.16
CA ARG A 237 14.40 2.26 -5.05
C ARG A 237 15.41 2.59 -3.96
N PRO A 238 15.53 1.79 -2.90
CA PRO A 238 16.59 2.00 -1.92
C PRO A 238 17.95 1.78 -2.59
N ALA A 239 19.00 2.34 -1.98
CA ALA A 239 20.37 2.08 -2.39
C ALA A 239 20.70 0.57 -2.40
N ASN A 240 21.62 0.18 -3.27
CA ASN A 240 22.21 -1.16 -3.26
C ASN A 240 23.08 -1.37 -2.00
N GLN A 241 23.73 -2.52 -1.88
CA GLN A 241 24.54 -2.82 -0.71
C GLN A 241 25.72 -1.87 -0.51
N GLU A 242 26.21 -1.26 -1.58
CA GLU A 242 27.33 -0.30 -1.62
C GLU A 242 26.87 1.15 -1.42
N GLY A 243 25.56 1.38 -1.18
CA GLY A 243 25.02 2.73 -1.03
C GLY A 243 24.72 3.46 -2.34
N ALA A 244 24.90 2.81 -3.49
CA ALA A 244 24.68 3.38 -4.81
C ALA A 244 23.26 3.14 -5.34
N GLY A 245 22.80 4.00 -6.25
CA GLY A 245 21.57 3.78 -7.00
C GLY A 245 20.27 4.02 -6.23
N LEU A 246 20.32 4.77 -5.12
CA LEU A 246 19.13 5.31 -4.46
C LEU A 246 18.31 6.15 -5.44
N VAL A 247 17.01 5.88 -5.52
CA VAL A 247 16.02 6.71 -6.22
C VAL A 247 14.95 7.07 -5.22
N THR A 248 14.87 8.33 -4.85
CA THR A 248 13.92 8.82 -3.85
C THR A 248 12.57 9.15 -4.49
N LEU A 249 11.51 9.22 -3.69
CA LEU A 249 10.21 9.69 -4.17
C LEU A 249 10.30 11.09 -4.80
N ARG A 250 11.14 11.96 -4.24
CA ARG A 250 11.44 13.28 -4.81
C ARG A 250 12.00 13.20 -6.23
N ASP A 251 12.92 12.26 -6.47
CA ASP A 251 13.47 12.04 -7.81
C ASP A 251 12.38 11.58 -8.78
N LEU A 252 11.50 10.67 -8.35
CA LEU A 252 10.38 10.19 -9.17
C LEU A 252 9.43 11.31 -9.55
N VAL A 253 9.06 12.18 -8.61
CA VAL A 253 8.18 13.34 -8.88
C VAL A 253 8.80 14.23 -9.95
N ARG A 254 10.10 14.52 -9.85
CA ARG A 254 10.82 15.31 -10.86
C ARG A 254 10.89 14.64 -12.23
N GLN A 255 11.06 13.31 -12.27
CA GLN A 255 11.06 12.59 -13.53
C GLN A 255 9.67 12.50 -14.13
N ALA A 256 8.63 12.30 -13.32
CA ALA A 256 7.24 12.24 -13.75
C ALA A 256 6.82 13.49 -14.53
N LEU A 257 7.26 14.67 -14.12
CA LEU A 257 7.01 15.94 -14.83
C LEU A 257 7.54 15.97 -16.27
N ARG A 258 8.55 15.15 -16.59
CA ARG A 258 9.10 15.02 -17.95
C ARG A 258 8.37 13.99 -18.80
N MET A 259 7.39 13.29 -18.24
CA MET A 259 6.67 12.20 -18.88
C MET A 259 5.32 12.64 -19.46
N ARG A 260 5.10 13.96 -19.59
CA ARG A 260 3.85 14.59 -20.04
C ARG A 260 2.61 14.02 -19.31
N PRO A 261 2.55 14.09 -17.95
CA PRO A 261 1.37 13.66 -17.23
C PRO A 261 0.22 14.65 -17.46
N ASP A 262 -0.98 14.14 -17.70
CA ASP A 262 -2.21 14.92 -17.51
C ASP A 262 -2.54 14.97 -16.00
N ARG A 263 -2.28 13.87 -15.27
CA ARG A 263 -2.34 13.82 -13.80
C ARG A 263 -1.04 13.32 -13.18
N LEU A 264 -0.46 14.13 -12.32
CA LEU A 264 0.63 13.71 -11.43
C LEU A 264 0.05 13.28 -10.08
N VAL A 265 0.43 12.09 -9.64
CA VAL A 265 -0.04 11.54 -8.36
C VAL A 265 1.15 11.13 -7.49
N VAL A 266 1.13 11.57 -6.23
CA VAL A 266 2.09 11.11 -5.22
C VAL A 266 1.38 10.19 -4.24
N GLY A 267 1.83 8.93 -4.14
CA GLY A 267 1.18 7.90 -3.33
C GLY A 267 0.98 8.33 -1.88
N GLU A 268 2.04 8.78 -1.21
CA GLU A 268 1.95 9.38 0.12
C GLU A 268 3.08 10.41 0.31
N VAL A 269 2.71 11.64 0.67
CA VAL A 269 3.65 12.72 0.94
C VAL A 269 4.10 12.61 2.40
N ARG A 270 5.39 12.33 2.59
CA ARG A 270 6.04 12.07 3.87
C ARG A 270 7.33 12.86 4.08
N GLY A 271 7.81 13.58 3.08
CA GLY A 271 9.09 14.27 3.12
C GLY A 271 9.26 15.34 2.04
N PRO A 272 10.48 15.52 1.50
CA PRO A 272 10.85 16.66 0.67
C PRO A 272 10.16 16.71 -0.70
N GLU A 273 9.58 15.60 -1.17
CA GLU A 273 8.75 15.54 -2.36
C GLU A 273 7.52 16.47 -2.29
N VAL A 274 7.12 16.92 -1.10
CA VAL A 274 6.05 17.91 -0.92
C VAL A 274 6.29 19.17 -1.75
N LEU A 275 7.56 19.61 -1.84
CA LEU A 275 7.93 20.81 -2.58
C LEU A 275 7.71 20.63 -4.08
N ASP A 276 8.16 19.49 -4.60
CA ASP A 276 8.05 19.16 -6.02
C ASP A 276 6.59 18.87 -6.41
N LEU A 277 5.79 18.27 -5.52
CA LEU A 277 4.34 18.11 -5.71
C LEU A 277 3.63 19.47 -5.77
N LEU A 278 3.84 20.35 -4.80
CA LEU A 278 3.18 21.67 -4.78
C LEU A 278 3.61 22.52 -5.99
N ALA A 279 4.87 22.45 -6.40
CA ALA A 279 5.33 23.10 -7.62
C ALA A 279 4.66 22.53 -8.88
N ALA A 280 4.51 21.20 -8.97
CA ALA A 280 3.83 20.55 -10.09
C ALA A 280 2.37 20.99 -10.24
N LEU A 281 1.64 21.01 -9.12
CA LEU A 281 0.23 21.42 -9.08
C LEU A 281 0.05 22.90 -9.47
N ASN A 282 1.06 23.74 -9.23
CA ASN A 282 1.06 25.15 -9.63
C ASN A 282 1.48 25.39 -11.11
N THR A 283 2.03 24.39 -11.80
CA THR A 283 2.65 24.54 -13.13
C THR A 283 1.90 23.81 -14.25
N GLY A 284 0.58 23.70 -14.13
CA GLY A 284 -0.30 23.18 -15.19
C GLY A 284 -0.58 21.68 -15.14
N HIS A 285 -0.32 21.01 -14.00
CA HIS A 285 -0.75 19.63 -13.76
C HIS A 285 -2.05 19.61 -12.96
N GLU A 286 -3.11 20.09 -13.61
CA GLU A 286 -4.46 20.12 -13.04
C GLU A 286 -4.94 18.70 -12.68
N GLY A 287 -5.80 18.59 -11.67
CA GLY A 287 -6.30 17.30 -11.20
C GLY A 287 -5.26 16.42 -10.51
N GLY A 288 -4.02 16.91 -10.33
CA GLY A 288 -2.99 16.21 -9.59
C GLY A 288 -3.39 15.98 -8.13
N SER A 289 -2.92 14.89 -7.55
CA SER A 289 -3.38 14.46 -6.23
C SER A 289 -2.33 13.69 -5.45
N GLY A 290 -2.62 13.45 -4.17
CA GLY A 290 -1.80 12.56 -3.36
C GLY A 290 -2.41 12.28 -2.02
N THR A 291 -1.77 11.42 -1.24
CA THR A 291 -2.19 11.19 0.15
C THR A 291 -1.24 11.86 1.15
N VAL A 292 -1.75 12.21 2.33
CA VAL A 292 -0.95 12.73 3.44
C VAL A 292 -1.49 12.21 4.76
N HIS A 293 -0.61 11.80 5.67
CA HIS A 293 -1.04 11.42 7.00
C HIS A 293 -1.40 12.66 7.83
N ALA A 294 -2.63 12.72 8.33
CA ALA A 294 -3.08 13.73 9.28
C ALA A 294 -4.17 13.15 10.18
N ASN A 295 -4.14 13.48 11.47
CA ASN A 295 -5.12 13.02 12.46
C ASN A 295 -6.47 13.72 12.27
N THR A 296 -6.44 14.99 11.85
CA THR A 296 -7.63 15.75 11.47
C THR A 296 -7.37 16.46 10.15
N ALA A 297 -8.43 16.77 9.41
CA ALA A 297 -8.33 17.54 8.18
C ALA A 297 -7.89 19.00 8.42
N ALA A 298 -8.11 19.52 9.63
CA ALA A 298 -7.66 20.86 10.05
C ALA A 298 -6.13 20.94 10.17
N ASP A 299 -5.48 19.82 10.48
CA ASP A 299 -4.02 19.76 10.69
C ASP A 299 -3.23 19.61 9.38
N VAL A 300 -3.89 19.42 8.23
CA VAL A 300 -3.21 19.20 6.94
C VAL A 300 -2.23 20.34 6.60
N PRO A 301 -2.59 21.63 6.69
CA PRO A 301 -1.64 22.71 6.43
C PRO A 301 -0.42 22.67 7.37
N ALA A 302 -0.62 22.40 8.66
CA ALA A 302 0.47 22.30 9.63
C ALA A 302 1.37 21.08 9.35
N ARG A 303 0.79 19.97 8.89
CA ARG A 303 1.56 18.79 8.48
C ARG A 303 2.43 19.09 7.26
N LEU A 304 1.88 19.72 6.22
CA LEU A 304 2.63 20.12 5.05
C LEU A 304 3.73 21.12 5.41
N GLU A 305 3.47 22.01 6.37
CA GLU A 305 4.45 22.96 6.91
C GLU A 305 5.64 22.26 7.57
N ALA A 306 5.40 21.26 8.41
CA ALA A 306 6.47 20.49 9.03
C ALA A 306 7.33 19.77 7.96
N LEU A 307 6.70 19.17 6.94
CA LEU A 307 7.42 18.49 5.85
C LEU A 307 8.24 19.45 4.99
N ALA A 308 7.66 20.59 4.63
CA ALA A 308 8.33 21.58 3.80
C ALA A 308 9.46 22.29 4.55
N THR A 309 9.27 22.57 5.85
CA THR A 309 10.32 23.14 6.72
C THR A 309 11.51 22.19 6.82
N ALA A 310 11.26 20.89 7.01
CA ALA A 310 12.33 19.88 7.00
C ALA A 310 13.05 19.78 5.65
N ALA A 311 12.39 20.20 4.56
CA ALA A 311 12.94 20.26 3.22
C ALA A 311 13.56 21.63 2.85
N GLY A 312 13.60 22.58 3.79
CA GLY A 312 14.23 23.89 3.62
C GLY A 312 13.34 24.99 3.05
N LEU A 313 12.03 24.78 2.92
CA LEU A 313 11.08 25.82 2.52
C LEU A 313 10.48 26.49 3.77
N ASP A 314 10.52 27.82 3.84
CA ASP A 314 9.92 28.53 4.96
C ASP A 314 8.38 28.46 4.94
N ARG A 315 7.79 28.76 6.11
CA ARG A 315 6.35 28.73 6.33
C ARG A 315 5.58 29.61 5.35
N ALA A 316 6.01 30.85 5.13
CA ALA A 316 5.27 31.78 4.28
C ALA A 316 5.29 31.33 2.81
N ALA A 317 6.44 30.86 2.34
CA ALA A 317 6.60 30.29 1.01
C ALA A 317 5.74 29.04 0.80
N LEU A 318 5.68 28.13 1.78
CA LEU A 318 4.76 26.99 1.74
C LEU A 318 3.31 27.45 1.60
N HIS A 319 2.83 28.32 2.50
CA HIS A 319 1.43 28.75 2.49
C HIS A 319 1.08 29.54 1.22
N SER A 320 2.06 30.16 0.56
CA SER A 320 1.91 30.70 -0.79
C SER A 320 1.66 29.61 -1.82
N GLN A 321 2.51 28.58 -1.88
CA GLN A 321 2.36 27.49 -2.84
C GLN A 321 1.10 26.66 -2.58
N LEU A 322 0.79 26.38 -1.31
CA LEU A 322 -0.34 25.55 -0.89
C LEU A 322 -1.69 26.18 -1.28
N ALA A 323 -1.82 27.51 -1.14
CA ALA A 323 -3.05 28.23 -1.49
C ALA A 323 -3.40 28.11 -2.97
N ALA A 324 -2.39 28.04 -3.84
CA ALA A 324 -2.54 27.92 -5.28
C ALA A 324 -2.60 26.46 -5.75
N ALA A 325 -1.87 25.56 -5.08
CA ALA A 325 -1.67 24.19 -5.52
C ALA A 325 -2.83 23.26 -5.20
N VAL A 326 -3.45 23.36 -4.02
CA VAL A 326 -4.41 22.35 -3.52
C VAL A 326 -5.79 22.97 -3.39
N ALA A 327 -6.77 22.42 -4.11
CA ALA A 327 -8.14 22.92 -4.04
C ALA A 327 -8.95 22.29 -2.91
N VAL A 328 -8.82 20.97 -2.71
CA VAL A 328 -9.69 20.18 -1.84
C VAL A 328 -8.89 19.21 -0.96
N VAL A 329 -9.35 18.99 0.27
CA VAL A 329 -8.91 17.89 1.13
C VAL A 329 -10.09 16.95 1.36
N LEU A 330 -9.92 15.67 1.01
CA LEU A 330 -10.81 14.57 1.37
C LEU A 330 -10.25 13.91 2.62
N HIS A 331 -10.99 13.89 3.73
CA HIS A 331 -10.48 13.33 4.99
C HIS A 331 -11.16 12.02 5.36
N LEU A 332 -10.37 10.95 5.51
CA LEU A 332 -10.86 9.64 5.93
C LEU A 332 -10.57 9.38 7.41
N VAL A 333 -11.56 8.79 8.05
CA VAL A 333 -11.47 8.27 9.42
C VAL A 333 -11.80 6.79 9.44
N ARG A 334 -11.32 6.11 10.48
CA ARG A 334 -11.86 4.83 10.90
C ARG A 334 -12.74 5.10 12.12
N ASP A 335 -14.04 4.86 12.01
CA ASP A 335 -14.95 5.12 13.11
C ASP A 335 -14.83 4.06 14.23
N ARG A 336 -15.58 4.25 15.31
CA ARG A 336 -15.57 3.35 16.48
C ARG A 336 -16.06 1.93 16.16
N GLN A 337 -16.81 1.76 15.08
CA GLN A 337 -17.28 0.45 14.61
C GLN A 337 -16.26 -0.20 13.66
N GLY A 338 -15.13 0.46 13.41
CA GLY A 338 -14.05 -0.02 12.55
C GLY A 338 -14.28 0.28 11.08
N CYS A 339 -15.36 0.97 10.70
CA CYS A 339 -15.69 1.31 9.32
C CYS A 339 -14.82 2.48 8.84
N ARG A 340 -14.35 2.37 7.59
CA ARG A 340 -13.52 3.38 6.92
C ARG A 340 -14.45 4.28 6.12
N ARG A 341 -14.45 5.59 6.37
CA ARG A 341 -15.32 6.54 5.65
C ARG A 341 -14.70 7.92 5.45
N VAL A 342 -15.16 8.62 4.41
CA VAL A 342 -14.83 10.04 4.17
C VAL A 342 -15.62 10.90 5.16
N ALA A 343 -15.00 11.32 6.27
CA ALA A 343 -15.69 12.09 7.30
C ALA A 343 -16.11 13.49 6.84
N GLU A 344 -15.23 14.15 6.08
CA GLU A 344 -15.45 15.52 5.63
C GLU A 344 -14.62 15.86 4.40
N VAL A 345 -15.11 16.84 3.65
CA VAL A 345 -14.45 17.49 2.53
C VAL A 345 -14.18 18.92 2.94
N ARG A 346 -12.95 19.39 2.76
CA ARG A 346 -12.56 20.75 3.13
C ARG A 346 -11.94 21.46 1.94
N VAL A 347 -12.15 22.78 1.87
CA VAL A 347 -11.50 23.66 0.91
C VAL A 347 -10.40 24.45 1.60
N LEU A 348 -9.36 24.81 0.86
CA LEU A 348 -8.27 25.63 1.37
C LEU A 348 -8.63 27.12 1.24
N GLU A 349 -8.35 27.87 2.30
CA GLU A 349 -8.60 29.30 2.38
C GLU A 349 -7.41 30.04 3.00
N ARG A 350 -7.10 31.23 2.48
CA ARG A 350 -6.10 32.10 3.10
C ARG A 350 -6.75 32.94 4.19
N ALA A 351 -6.32 32.76 5.43
CA ALA A 351 -6.76 33.54 6.58
C ALA A 351 -6.16 34.96 6.54
N PRO A 352 -6.70 35.93 7.33
CA PRO A 352 -6.14 37.28 7.41
C PRO A 352 -4.66 37.33 7.83
N SER A 353 -4.17 36.31 8.52
CA SER A 353 -2.74 36.14 8.85
C SER A 353 -1.84 35.84 7.64
N GLY A 354 -2.41 35.61 6.45
CA GLY A 354 -1.72 35.15 5.26
C GLY A 354 -1.49 33.64 5.20
N LEU A 355 -1.78 32.92 6.30
CA LEU A 355 -1.65 31.46 6.38
C LEU A 355 -2.87 30.76 5.80
N VAL A 356 -2.66 29.58 5.24
CA VAL A 356 -3.71 28.72 4.70
C VAL A 356 -4.30 27.85 5.81
N VAL A 357 -5.62 27.80 5.84
CA VAL A 357 -6.44 26.95 6.71
C VAL A 357 -7.38 26.10 5.87
N THR A 358 -7.90 25.01 6.43
CA THR A 358 -8.93 24.21 5.78
C THR A 358 -10.31 24.49 6.38
N VAL A 359 -11.26 24.88 5.53
CA VAL A 359 -12.65 25.18 5.91
C VAL A 359 -13.55 24.01 5.49
N PRO A 360 -14.37 23.46 6.40
CA PRO A 360 -15.25 22.35 6.04
C PRO A 360 -16.28 22.80 5.01
N ALA A 361 -16.40 22.05 3.94
CA ALA A 361 -17.33 22.31 2.84
C ALA A 361 -18.45 21.27 2.79
N LEU A 362 -18.13 20.00 3.05
CA LEU A 362 -19.10 18.93 3.22
C LEU A 362 -18.73 18.10 4.45
N ARG A 363 -19.73 17.64 5.20
CA ARG A 363 -19.54 16.66 6.28
C ARG A 363 -20.41 15.44 6.04
N TRP A 364 -19.97 14.29 6.52
CA TRP A 364 -20.80 13.10 6.52
C TRP A 364 -21.99 13.29 7.47
N GLY A 365 -23.19 13.45 6.91
CA GLY A 365 -24.46 13.45 7.63
C GLY A 365 -25.07 12.05 7.75
N PRO A 366 -26.31 11.92 8.28
CA PRO A 366 -26.96 10.62 8.47
C PRO A 366 -27.04 9.78 7.18
N ASP A 367 -27.48 10.41 6.09
CA ASP A 367 -27.78 9.69 4.83
C ASP A 367 -27.02 10.23 3.61
N ALA A 368 -26.33 11.36 3.72
CA ALA A 368 -25.63 12.03 2.63
C ALA A 368 -24.57 13.01 3.15
N PHE A 369 -23.76 13.57 2.24
CA PHE A 369 -22.97 14.75 2.57
C PHE A 369 -23.87 15.95 2.87
N THR A 370 -23.61 16.64 3.98
CA THR A 370 -24.26 17.90 4.36
C THR A 370 -23.35 19.09 4.08
N PRO A 371 -23.84 20.13 3.39
CA PRO A 371 -23.10 21.39 3.21
C PRO A 371 -22.69 22.07 4.51
N ASP A 372 -21.52 22.67 4.52
CA ASP A 372 -21.01 23.54 5.58
C ASP A 372 -20.53 24.88 4.98
N THR A 373 -19.97 25.76 5.80
CA THR A 373 -19.46 27.11 5.49
C THR A 373 -18.61 27.19 4.22
N GLY A 374 -17.77 26.20 3.94
CA GLY A 374 -16.93 26.13 2.73
C GLY A 374 -17.66 25.69 1.46
N TRP A 375 -18.93 25.25 1.56
CA TRP A 375 -19.68 24.67 0.43
C TRP A 375 -19.81 25.63 -0.74
N ARG A 376 -20.14 26.90 -0.49
CA ARG A 376 -20.32 27.90 -1.56
C ARG A 376 -19.05 28.04 -2.41
N ARG A 377 -17.88 27.98 -1.77
CA ARG A 377 -16.58 28.07 -2.45
C ARG A 377 -16.26 26.80 -3.21
N LEU A 378 -16.54 25.64 -2.63
CA LEU A 378 -16.38 24.36 -3.30
C LEU A 378 -17.26 24.30 -4.57
N ARG A 379 -18.54 24.64 -4.45
CA ARG A 379 -19.48 24.67 -5.58
C ARG A 379 -19.03 25.62 -6.69
N ALA A 380 -18.52 26.81 -6.34
CA ALA A 380 -17.99 27.75 -7.32
C ALA A 380 -16.79 27.18 -8.11
N ARG A 381 -15.96 26.32 -7.49
CA ARG A 381 -14.84 25.64 -8.15
C ARG A 381 -15.28 24.45 -9.00
N LEU A 382 -16.33 23.75 -8.59
CA LEU A 382 -16.90 22.64 -9.36
C LEU A 382 -17.66 23.12 -10.60
N GLY A 383 -18.21 24.34 -10.57
CA GLY A 383 -18.93 24.92 -11.69
C GLY A 383 -20.12 24.05 -12.11
N ASP A 384 -20.23 23.78 -13.41
CA ASP A 384 -21.31 22.99 -14.01
C ASP A 384 -21.10 21.47 -13.86
N ALA A 385 -19.99 21.03 -13.25
CA ALA A 385 -19.71 19.60 -13.06
C ALA A 385 -20.63 18.95 -11.99
N LEU A 386 -21.32 19.74 -11.16
CA LEU A 386 -22.13 19.23 -10.04
C LEU A 386 -23.63 19.18 -10.35
#